data_AF-A0A959YQC9-F1
#
_entry.id   AF-A0A959YQC9-F1
#
_cell.length_a   1.000
_cell.length_b   1.000
_cell.length_c   1.000
_cell.angle_alpha   90.00
_cell.angle_beta   90.00
_cell.angle_gamma   90.00
#
_symmetry.space_group_name_H-M   'P 1'
#
loop_
_entity.id
_entity.type
_entity.pdbx_description
1 polymer ?
#
loop_
_entity_poly.entity_id
_entity_poly.type
_entity_poly.pdbx_seq_one_letter_code
_entity_poly.pdbx_strand_id
1 'polypeptide(L)'
;MHLSEEISKEKAKELIQNLKTPEGTAIFDIKFIGLFENKDNKIKYFELETGKLIYIIERDQYQNINFYHSSPGTGTRMASINIDQFKPDENFKLFLVWSPKEISLSMGVPNKSNLVHAVGKPSPLQFSIATDGSIISYTNNIHGIEMYVNGKTHFKNSAIESWRFVIKAAKVLMTGSPPKNDYSFIPVVVNMVIVMLVMGFESYSKSRFLELEEEGIKVDFKNLADAFLSRNEKDNNEIEIIIKDAEILNISPTQHFIEKRKIDFQNYKKSKLAFKKGLNINFVKDLGIEITLLEEIQDLIQKRHKIVHSSLFMTVFNPDQQSSDPVYPTFNLANHFIEIFDLFIQSIHEQTLYIYKKQNR
;
A
#
# COMPACT_ATOMS: atom_id res chain seq x y z
N MET A 1 -8.63 1.19 -28.37
CA MET A 1 -8.17 2.59 -28.33
C MET A 1 -9.03 3.39 -29.32
N HIS A 2 -10.14 3.96 -28.86
CA HIS A 2 -10.94 4.95 -29.62
C HIS A 2 -10.79 6.33 -28.95
N LEU A 3 -9.54 6.79 -28.87
CA LEU A 3 -9.22 8.20 -28.74
C LEU A 3 -8.98 8.65 -30.19
N SER A 4 -9.93 9.39 -30.75
CA SER A 4 -9.95 9.80 -32.16
C SER A 4 -8.94 10.91 -32.42
N GLU A 5 -7.70 10.48 -32.59
CA GLU A 5 -6.58 10.99 -33.41
C GLU A 5 -5.34 10.33 -32.79
N GLU A 6 -4.54 9.65 -33.61
CA GLU A 6 -3.37 8.89 -33.18
C GLU A 6 -2.53 9.72 -32.21
N ILE A 7 -2.57 9.38 -30.91
CA ILE A 7 -1.50 9.81 -30.01
C ILE A 7 -0.23 9.29 -30.68
N SER A 8 0.61 10.21 -31.17
CA SER A 8 1.83 9.81 -31.86
C SER A 8 2.60 8.84 -30.96
N LYS A 9 3.24 7.82 -31.54
CA LYS A 9 3.98 6.82 -30.75
C LYS A 9 4.95 7.46 -29.75
N GLU A 10 5.47 8.63 -30.07
CA GLU A 10 6.33 9.45 -29.20
C GLU A 10 5.57 10.06 -28.02
N LYS A 11 4.43 10.73 -28.25
CA LYS A 11 3.58 11.25 -27.16
C LYS A 11 3.02 10.14 -26.27
N ALA A 12 2.72 8.97 -26.83
CA ALA A 12 2.28 7.81 -26.06
C ALA A 12 3.41 7.29 -25.15
N LYS A 13 4.65 7.24 -25.67
CA LYS A 13 5.83 6.87 -24.87
C LYS A 13 6.13 7.89 -23.77
N GLU A 14 6.05 9.18 -24.08
CA GLU A 14 6.23 10.26 -23.11
C GLU A 14 5.17 10.20 -22.01
N LEU A 15 3.90 10.01 -22.39
CA LEU A 15 2.80 9.84 -21.45
C LEU A 15 3.00 8.62 -20.55
N ILE A 16 3.34 7.46 -21.11
CA ILE A 16 3.66 6.25 -20.33
C ILE A 16 4.83 6.51 -19.38
N GLN A 17 5.84 7.24 -19.83
CA GLN A 17 7.00 7.54 -19.00
C GLN A 17 6.66 8.49 -17.84
N ASN A 18 5.81 9.49 -18.08
CA ASN A 18 5.29 10.36 -17.03
C ASN A 18 4.37 9.59 -16.07
N LEU A 19 3.53 8.68 -16.54
CA LEU A 19 2.62 7.89 -15.71
C LEU A 19 3.34 6.79 -14.89
N LYS A 20 4.62 6.52 -15.15
CA LYS A 20 5.47 5.70 -14.27
C LYS A 20 5.91 6.43 -13.02
N THR A 21 5.74 7.75 -12.96
CA THR A 21 6.08 8.51 -11.78
C THR A 21 4.87 8.58 -10.84
N PRO A 22 5.12 8.53 -9.53
CA PRO A 22 4.08 8.52 -8.51
C PRO A 22 3.38 9.88 -8.33
N GLU A 23 3.96 10.94 -8.88
CA GLU A 23 3.38 12.26 -9.01
C GLU A 23 3.61 12.75 -10.43
N GLY A 24 2.61 13.43 -11.00
CA GLY A 24 2.74 13.98 -12.34
C GLY A 24 1.48 14.66 -12.83
N THR A 25 1.61 15.21 -14.04
CA THR A 25 0.54 15.87 -14.78
C THR A 25 0.51 15.31 -16.19
N ALA A 26 -0.70 15.04 -16.69
CA ALA A 26 -0.93 14.64 -18.08
C ALA A 26 -1.98 15.55 -18.70
N ILE A 27 -1.74 15.98 -19.93
CA ILE A 27 -2.63 16.85 -20.68
C ILE A 27 -3.07 16.10 -21.93
N PHE A 28 -4.38 16.01 -22.13
CA PHE A 28 -4.97 15.39 -23.29
C PHE A 28 -5.77 16.44 -24.05
N ASP A 29 -5.44 16.61 -25.33
CA ASP A 29 -6.34 17.26 -26.27
C ASP A 29 -7.34 16.19 -26.72
N ILE A 30 -8.63 16.39 -26.46
CA ILE A 30 -9.64 15.40 -26.80
C ILE A 30 -10.78 16.04 -27.57
N LYS A 31 -10.95 15.51 -28.78
CA LYS A 31 -12.15 15.66 -29.58
C LYS A 31 -12.94 14.37 -29.46
N PHE A 32 -13.77 14.27 -28.44
CA PHE A 32 -14.55 13.05 -28.21
C PHE A 32 -15.72 13.01 -29.19
N ILE A 33 -15.55 12.33 -30.32
CA ILE A 33 -16.69 11.94 -31.15
C ILE A 33 -17.57 11.01 -30.31
N GLY A 34 -18.80 11.44 -30.01
CA GLY A 34 -19.75 10.66 -29.21
C GLY A 34 -19.69 10.84 -27.70
N LEU A 35 -18.94 11.81 -27.14
CA LEU A 35 -18.93 12.08 -25.69
C LEU A 35 -20.34 12.27 -25.10
N PHE A 36 -21.15 12.99 -25.88
CA PHE A 36 -22.53 13.38 -25.56
C PHE A 36 -23.56 12.42 -26.19
N GLU A 37 -23.11 11.41 -26.93
CA GLU A 37 -23.97 10.43 -27.59
C GLU A 37 -24.19 9.22 -26.66
N ASN A 38 -25.31 8.50 -26.82
CA ASN A 38 -25.66 7.29 -26.07
C ASN A 38 -25.53 7.42 -24.54
N LYS A 39 -26.47 8.09 -23.88
CA LYS A 39 -26.49 8.27 -22.41
C LYS A 39 -26.50 6.95 -21.63
N ASP A 40 -26.91 5.85 -22.26
CA ASP A 40 -27.15 4.57 -21.57
C ASP A 40 -25.90 3.70 -21.41
N ASN A 41 -24.75 4.08 -21.99
CA ASN A 41 -23.56 3.24 -21.98
C ASN A 41 -22.38 3.86 -21.22
N LYS A 42 -21.77 3.04 -20.37
CA LYS A 42 -20.44 3.28 -19.81
C LYS A 42 -19.38 3.18 -20.92
N ILE A 43 -18.55 4.20 -21.09
CA ILE A 43 -17.51 4.23 -22.13
C ILE A 43 -16.15 4.39 -21.46
N LYS A 44 -15.25 3.42 -21.68
CA LYS A 44 -13.86 3.49 -21.21
C LYS A 44 -12.99 4.10 -22.31
N TYR A 45 -12.43 5.28 -22.07
CA TYR A 45 -11.63 6.01 -23.06
C TYR A 45 -10.14 5.70 -22.93
N PHE A 46 -9.68 5.54 -21.69
CA PHE A 46 -8.28 5.33 -21.37
C PHE A 46 -8.18 4.35 -20.21
N GLU A 47 -7.26 3.40 -20.34
CA GLU A 47 -6.84 2.48 -19.30
C GLU A 47 -5.36 2.20 -19.51
N LEU A 48 -4.59 2.48 -18.48
CA LEU A 48 -3.16 2.24 -18.48
C LEU A 48 -2.72 1.73 -17.11
N GLU A 49 -1.93 0.67 -17.15
CA GLU A 49 -1.18 0.13 -16.04
C GLU A 49 0.32 0.45 -16.15
N THR A 50 0.93 0.83 -15.03
CA THR A 50 2.39 0.97 -14.93
C THR A 50 2.85 0.40 -13.58
N GLY A 51 3.55 -0.73 -13.60
CA GLY A 51 3.84 -1.48 -12.37
C GLY A 51 2.55 -1.94 -11.67
N LYS A 52 2.27 -1.40 -10.47
CA LYS A 52 0.99 -1.55 -9.76
C LYS A 52 0.10 -0.31 -9.78
N LEU A 53 0.48 0.72 -10.54
CA LEU A 53 -0.31 1.94 -10.74
C LEU A 53 -1.34 1.73 -11.85
N ILE A 54 -2.57 2.23 -11.64
CA ILE A 54 -3.66 2.14 -12.61
C ILE A 54 -4.22 3.54 -12.85
N TYR A 55 -4.40 3.89 -14.12
CA TYR A 55 -5.04 5.12 -14.57
C TYR A 55 -6.20 4.78 -15.50
N ILE A 56 -7.41 5.17 -15.13
CA ILE A 56 -8.61 4.95 -15.96
C ILE A 56 -9.33 6.27 -16.19
N ILE A 57 -9.70 6.55 -17.44
CA ILE A 57 -10.66 7.60 -17.79
C ILE A 57 -11.85 6.94 -18.45
N GLU A 58 -13.03 7.15 -17.86
CA GLU A 58 -14.28 6.62 -18.39
C GLU A 58 -15.40 7.64 -18.25
N ARG A 59 -16.42 7.53 -19.11
CA ARG A 59 -17.71 8.19 -18.90
C ARG A 59 -18.70 7.19 -18.32
N ASP A 60 -19.39 7.58 -17.26
CA ASP A 60 -20.50 6.81 -16.72
C ASP A 60 -21.84 7.12 -17.42
N GLN A 61 -22.90 6.43 -16.98
CA GLN A 61 -24.28 6.62 -17.46
C GLN A 61 -24.90 7.97 -17.07
N TYR A 62 -24.30 8.68 -16.12
CA TYR A 62 -24.76 9.99 -15.65
C TYR A 62 -24.01 11.13 -16.33
N GLN A 63 -23.30 10.84 -17.43
CA GLN A 63 -22.47 11.79 -18.14
C GLN A 63 -21.42 12.45 -17.24
N ASN A 64 -20.81 11.69 -16.33
CA ASN A 64 -19.60 12.13 -15.66
C ASN A 64 -18.38 11.53 -16.34
N ILE A 65 -17.37 12.35 -16.60
CA ILE A 65 -16.01 11.89 -16.88
C ILE A 65 -15.34 11.64 -15.54
N ASN A 66 -15.01 10.37 -15.31
CA ASN A 66 -14.36 9.89 -14.11
C ASN A 66 -12.90 9.58 -14.44
N PHE A 67 -11.99 10.22 -13.69
CA PHE A 67 -10.58 9.89 -13.66
C PHE A 67 -10.30 9.08 -12.39
N TYR A 68 -9.91 7.82 -12.57
CA TYR A 68 -9.45 6.95 -11.51
C TYR A 68 -7.93 6.86 -11.51
N HIS A 69 -7.38 6.88 -10.31
CA HIS A 69 -5.99 6.53 -10.03
C HIS A 69 -5.98 5.51 -8.89
N SER A 70 -5.31 4.38 -9.09
CA SER A 70 -5.11 3.37 -8.04
C SER A 70 -3.63 3.08 -7.86
N SER A 71 -3.22 2.94 -6.60
CA SER A 71 -1.88 2.49 -6.20
C SER A 71 -2.00 1.71 -4.88
N PRO A 72 -1.12 0.72 -4.62
CA PRO A 72 -1.11 0.01 -3.33
C PRO A 72 -0.99 0.97 -2.14
N GLY A 73 -0.23 2.05 -2.29
CA GLY A 73 0.03 3.03 -1.26
C GLY A 73 -1.15 3.93 -0.91
N THR A 74 -2.06 4.20 -1.84
CA THR A 74 -3.14 5.20 -1.60
C THR A 74 -4.55 4.68 -1.86
N GLY A 75 -4.67 3.44 -2.33
CA GLY A 75 -5.92 2.85 -2.79
C GLY A 75 -6.43 3.53 -4.07
N THR A 76 -7.68 3.30 -4.41
CA THR A 76 -8.33 3.94 -5.56
C THR A 76 -8.99 5.27 -5.18
N ARG A 77 -8.66 6.32 -5.93
CA ARG A 77 -9.32 7.63 -5.89
C ARG A 77 -10.00 7.93 -7.22
N MET A 78 -11.05 8.72 -7.17
CA MET A 78 -11.82 9.16 -8.33
C MET A 78 -12.08 10.67 -8.28
N ALA A 79 -11.72 11.37 -9.36
CA ALA A 79 -12.17 12.74 -9.64
C ALA A 79 -13.22 12.70 -10.77
N SER A 80 -14.30 13.47 -10.63
CA SER A 80 -15.47 13.35 -11.50
C SER A 80 -15.97 14.72 -11.95
N ILE A 81 -16.14 14.91 -13.27
CA ILE A 81 -16.72 16.11 -13.87
C ILE A 81 -17.95 15.71 -14.68
N ASN A 82 -19.11 16.29 -14.35
CA ASN A 82 -20.30 16.18 -15.19
C ASN A 82 -20.11 17.00 -16.47
N ILE A 83 -20.40 16.41 -17.63
CA ILE A 83 -20.17 17.07 -18.92
C ILE A 83 -21.39 17.83 -19.47
N ASP A 84 -22.57 17.74 -18.86
CA ASP A 84 -23.79 18.42 -19.34
C ASP A 84 -23.63 19.96 -19.39
N GLN A 85 -22.63 20.50 -18.68
CA GLN A 85 -22.27 21.92 -18.70
C GLN A 85 -21.51 22.37 -19.96
N PHE A 86 -21.09 21.44 -20.82
CA PHE A 86 -20.32 21.73 -22.04
C PHE A 86 -21.17 21.53 -23.31
N LYS A 87 -20.75 22.15 -24.43
CA LYS A 87 -21.45 21.96 -25.71
C LYS A 87 -20.85 20.80 -26.52
N PRO A 88 -21.66 19.98 -27.22
CA PRO A 88 -21.18 18.82 -27.96
C PRO A 88 -20.10 19.06 -29.02
N ASP A 89 -20.09 20.23 -29.67
CA ASP A 89 -19.21 20.54 -30.79
C ASP A 89 -17.87 21.20 -30.38
N GLU A 90 -17.54 21.18 -29.09
CA GLU A 90 -16.33 21.81 -28.57
C GLU A 90 -15.15 20.82 -28.51
N ASN A 91 -13.94 21.31 -28.82
CA ASN A 91 -12.71 20.56 -28.51
C ASN A 91 -12.37 20.80 -27.04
N PHE A 92 -12.05 19.74 -26.30
CA PHE A 92 -11.74 19.83 -24.89
C PHE A 92 -10.27 19.55 -24.62
N LYS A 93 -9.76 20.14 -23.55
CA LYS A 93 -8.52 19.71 -22.90
C LYS A 93 -8.85 19.09 -21.55
N LEU A 94 -8.33 17.90 -21.31
CA LEU A 94 -8.29 17.29 -19.98
C LEU A 94 -6.91 17.49 -19.37
N PHE A 95 -6.89 17.91 -18.12
CA PHE A 95 -5.70 18.00 -17.29
C PHE A 95 -5.87 17.02 -16.13
N LEU A 96 -5.04 16.00 -16.10
CA LEU A 96 -4.98 15.05 -15.00
C LEU A 96 -3.78 15.41 -14.14
N VAL A 97 -3.98 15.49 -12.83
CA VAL A 97 -2.89 15.58 -11.86
C VAL A 97 -3.05 14.41 -10.91
N TRP A 98 -1.96 13.72 -10.61
CA TRP A 98 -1.95 12.70 -9.57
C TRP A 98 -0.75 12.89 -8.66
N SER A 99 -0.95 12.52 -7.41
CA SER A 99 0.07 12.43 -6.38
C SER A 99 -0.43 11.45 -5.32
N PRO A 100 0.44 11.05 -4.37
CA PRO A 100 0.00 10.24 -3.24
C PRO A 100 -1.04 10.92 -2.35
N LYS A 101 -1.12 12.25 -2.37
CA LYS A 101 -2.04 13.02 -1.51
C LYS A 101 -3.38 13.26 -2.15
N GLU A 102 -3.38 13.50 -3.44
CA GLU A 102 -4.53 14.00 -4.18
C GLU A 102 -4.40 13.64 -5.66
N ILE A 103 -5.54 13.40 -6.28
CA ILE A 103 -5.68 13.45 -7.74
C ILE A 103 -6.64 14.57 -8.09
N SER A 104 -6.52 15.14 -9.27
CA SER A 104 -7.53 16.05 -9.78
C SER A 104 -7.73 15.87 -11.28
N LEU A 105 -8.92 16.23 -11.70
CA LEU A 105 -9.34 16.26 -13.10
C LEU A 105 -9.78 17.70 -13.38
N SER A 106 -9.22 18.30 -14.41
CA SER A 106 -9.71 19.58 -14.95
C SER A 106 -10.09 19.41 -16.40
N MET A 107 -11.18 20.04 -16.82
CA MET A 107 -11.69 19.99 -18.19
C MET A 107 -12.10 21.37 -18.64
N GLY A 108 -11.68 21.77 -19.83
CA GLY A 108 -12.04 23.08 -20.39
C GLY A 108 -11.87 23.14 -21.90
N VAL A 109 -12.46 24.18 -22.50
CA VAL A 109 -12.34 24.45 -23.94
C VAL A 109 -11.18 25.41 -24.15
N PRO A 110 -10.24 25.14 -25.09
CA PRO A 110 -9.17 26.07 -25.43
C PRO A 110 -9.73 27.47 -25.72
N ASN A 111 -9.05 28.50 -25.21
CA ASN A 111 -9.39 29.92 -25.41
C ASN A 111 -10.73 30.37 -24.78
N LYS A 112 -11.36 29.55 -23.94
CA LYS A 112 -12.47 29.99 -23.07
C LYS A 112 -12.01 30.03 -21.62
N SER A 113 -12.56 30.95 -20.83
CA SER A 113 -12.28 31.08 -19.40
C SER A 113 -12.89 29.98 -18.52
N ASN A 114 -13.67 29.06 -19.11
CA ASN A 114 -14.43 28.07 -18.37
C ASN A 114 -13.63 26.77 -18.25
N LEU A 115 -12.81 26.70 -17.20
CA LEU A 115 -12.17 25.48 -16.73
C LEU A 115 -12.99 24.93 -15.55
N VAL A 116 -13.46 23.70 -15.68
CA VAL A 116 -14.09 22.98 -14.59
C VAL A 116 -13.04 22.11 -13.93
N HIS A 117 -13.07 22.05 -12.61
CA HIS A 117 -12.09 21.34 -11.82
C HIS A 117 -12.77 20.45 -10.78
N ALA A 118 -12.27 19.23 -10.62
CA ALA A 118 -12.70 18.27 -9.62
C ALA A 118 -11.51 17.67 -8.90
N VAL A 119 -11.57 17.66 -7.57
CA VAL A 119 -10.60 17.01 -6.70
C VAL A 119 -11.07 15.59 -6.39
N GLY A 120 -10.13 14.65 -6.45
CA GLY A 120 -10.39 13.24 -6.29
C GLY A 120 -10.64 12.82 -4.85
N LYS A 121 -11.63 11.95 -4.67
CA LYS A 121 -12.01 11.36 -3.38
C LYS A 121 -11.81 9.85 -3.41
N PRO A 122 -11.69 9.17 -2.25
CA PRO A 122 -11.68 7.72 -2.19
C PRO A 122 -12.89 7.13 -2.94
N SER A 123 -12.64 6.14 -3.79
CA SER A 123 -13.67 5.50 -4.62
C SER A 123 -14.28 4.29 -3.89
N PRO A 124 -15.60 4.04 -4.01
CA PRO A 124 -16.18 2.77 -3.56
C PRO A 124 -15.73 1.59 -4.43
N LEU A 125 -15.32 1.85 -5.67
CA LEU A 125 -14.70 0.89 -6.57
C LEU A 125 -13.19 0.93 -6.38
N GLN A 126 -12.58 -0.23 -6.16
CA GLN A 126 -11.14 -0.42 -6.05
C GLN A 126 -10.63 -1.14 -7.30
N PHE A 127 -9.42 -0.77 -7.72
CA PHE A 127 -8.70 -1.42 -8.80
C PHE A 127 -7.37 -1.95 -8.32
N SER A 128 -6.98 -3.11 -8.80
CA SER A 128 -5.67 -3.67 -8.55
C SER A 128 -5.21 -4.54 -9.71
N ILE A 129 -3.91 -4.76 -9.81
CA ILE A 129 -3.30 -5.55 -10.89
C ILE A 129 -2.96 -6.94 -10.37
N ALA A 130 -3.42 -7.98 -11.05
CA ALA A 130 -3.07 -9.37 -10.77
C ALA A 130 -1.61 -9.68 -11.17
N THR A 131 -1.15 -10.91 -10.96
CA THR A 131 0.20 -11.32 -11.38
C THR A 131 0.35 -11.48 -12.89
N ASP A 132 -0.74 -11.66 -13.64
CA ASP A 132 -0.74 -11.73 -15.10
C ASP A 132 -0.92 -10.36 -15.78
N GLY A 133 -1.00 -9.28 -15.00
CA GLY A 133 -1.23 -7.92 -15.49
C GLY A 133 -2.71 -7.54 -15.65
N SER A 134 -3.65 -8.46 -15.43
CA SER A 134 -5.08 -8.13 -15.52
C SER A 134 -5.51 -7.16 -14.41
N ILE A 135 -6.38 -6.22 -14.77
CA ILE A 135 -6.99 -5.29 -13.80
C ILE A 135 -8.22 -5.93 -13.20
N ILE A 136 -8.20 -6.10 -11.88
CA ILE A 136 -9.32 -6.58 -11.08
C ILE A 136 -10.02 -5.37 -10.48
N SER A 137 -11.34 -5.28 -10.68
CA SER A 137 -12.18 -4.29 -10.05
C SER A 137 -13.07 -4.92 -8.98
N TYR A 138 -13.11 -4.37 -7.79
CA TYR A 138 -13.91 -4.87 -6.67
C TYR A 138 -14.45 -3.72 -5.82
N THR A 139 -15.45 -3.98 -4.99
CA THR A 139 -16.00 -2.96 -4.09
C THR A 139 -15.19 -2.91 -2.80
N ASN A 140 -15.05 -1.71 -2.23
CA ASN A 140 -14.31 -1.46 -0.99
C ASN A 140 -14.87 -2.16 0.26
N ASN A 141 -16.04 -2.82 0.15
CA ASN A 141 -16.67 -3.55 1.23
C ASN A 141 -16.20 -5.00 1.35
N ILE A 142 -15.42 -5.49 0.38
CA ILE A 142 -14.89 -6.86 0.42
C ILE A 142 -13.53 -6.85 1.12
N HIS A 143 -13.37 -7.73 2.10
CA HIS A 143 -12.15 -7.85 2.89
C HIS A 143 -11.41 -9.15 2.57
N GLY A 144 -10.09 -9.11 2.61
CA GLY A 144 -9.24 -10.30 2.52
C GLY A 144 -9.35 -11.04 1.20
N ILE A 145 -9.57 -10.33 0.08
CA ILE A 145 -9.56 -10.98 -1.23
C ILE A 145 -8.14 -11.46 -1.52
N GLU A 146 -8.00 -12.76 -1.70
CA GLU A 146 -6.82 -13.39 -2.26
C GLU A 146 -7.28 -14.35 -3.34
N MET A 147 -6.64 -14.30 -4.50
CA MET A 147 -6.92 -15.25 -5.58
C MET A 147 -5.70 -16.09 -5.83
N TYR A 148 -5.92 -17.39 -6.00
CA TYR A 148 -4.87 -18.36 -6.27
C TYR A 148 -5.15 -19.05 -7.60
N VAL A 149 -4.15 -19.11 -8.46
CA VAL A 149 -4.20 -19.82 -9.73
C VAL A 149 -3.06 -20.84 -9.73
N ASN A 150 -3.38 -22.12 -9.87
CA ASN A 150 -2.42 -23.23 -9.81
C ASN A 150 -1.56 -23.22 -8.52
N GLY A 151 -2.18 -22.93 -7.38
CA GLY A 151 -1.51 -22.90 -6.07
C GLY A 151 -0.56 -21.70 -5.86
N LYS A 152 -0.47 -20.78 -6.82
CA LYS A 152 0.29 -19.52 -6.68
C LYS A 152 -0.65 -18.36 -6.45
N THR A 153 -0.24 -17.42 -5.61
CA THR A 153 -0.97 -16.17 -5.40
C THR A 153 -1.02 -15.40 -6.72
N HIS A 154 -2.23 -15.18 -7.21
CA HIS A 154 -2.55 -14.43 -8.41
C HIS A 154 -2.96 -12.99 -8.10
N PHE A 155 -3.61 -12.79 -6.96
CA PHE A 155 -3.97 -11.48 -6.44
C PHE A 155 -3.89 -11.48 -4.92
N LYS A 156 -3.41 -10.35 -4.37
CA LYS A 156 -3.37 -10.07 -2.94
C LYS A 156 -3.71 -8.60 -2.72
N ASN A 157 -4.26 -8.27 -1.56
CA ASN A 157 -4.49 -6.89 -1.16
C ASN A 157 -3.16 -6.16 -0.94
N SER A 158 -3.22 -4.83 -0.94
CA SER A 158 -2.07 -4.01 -0.55
C SER A 158 -1.66 -4.24 0.91
N ALA A 159 -0.45 -3.84 1.27
CA ALA A 159 0.10 -3.95 2.60
C ALA A 159 -0.79 -3.23 3.61
N ILE A 160 -1.22 -2.00 3.28
CA ILE A 160 -2.03 -1.17 4.17
C ILE A 160 -3.46 -1.71 4.33
N GLU A 161 -4.04 -2.29 3.28
CA GLU A 161 -5.34 -2.98 3.38
C GLU A 161 -5.23 -4.24 4.26
N SER A 162 -4.19 -5.03 4.05
CA SER A 162 -3.92 -6.24 4.83
C SER A 162 -3.76 -5.91 6.30
N TRP A 163 -3.05 -4.82 6.63
CA TRP A 163 -2.93 -4.31 7.99
C TRP A 163 -4.28 -3.91 8.59
N ARG A 164 -5.11 -3.18 7.85
CA ARG A 164 -6.46 -2.80 8.31
C ARG A 164 -7.33 -4.03 8.59
N PHE A 165 -7.16 -5.11 7.84
CA PHE A 165 -7.85 -6.38 8.11
C PHE A 165 -7.35 -7.06 9.38
N VAL A 166 -6.05 -7.00 9.69
CA VAL A 166 -5.51 -7.47 10.97
C VAL A 166 -6.15 -6.71 12.14
N ILE A 167 -6.23 -5.38 12.05
CA ILE A 167 -6.89 -4.54 13.07
C ILE A 167 -8.36 -4.90 13.23
N LYS A 168 -9.08 -5.06 12.12
CA LYS A 168 -10.50 -5.46 12.15
C LYS A 168 -10.67 -6.85 12.78
N ALA A 169 -9.83 -7.82 12.41
CA ALA A 169 -9.89 -9.16 12.95
C ALA A 169 -9.57 -9.20 14.45
N ALA A 170 -8.58 -8.42 14.91
CA ALA A 170 -8.28 -8.27 16.33
C ALA A 170 -9.47 -7.69 17.12
N LYS A 171 -10.13 -6.65 16.57
CA LYS A 171 -11.33 -6.07 17.16
C LYS A 171 -12.50 -7.06 17.22
N VAL A 172 -12.71 -7.85 16.17
CA VAL A 172 -13.73 -8.92 16.16
C VAL A 172 -13.42 -10.01 17.19
N LEU A 173 -12.16 -10.42 17.33
CA LEU A 173 -11.77 -11.41 18.34
C LEU A 173 -12.13 -10.94 19.76
N MET A 174 -11.96 -9.65 20.04
CA MET A 174 -12.27 -9.04 21.33
C MET A 174 -13.77 -8.91 21.63
N THR A 175 -14.67 -9.13 20.65
CA THR A 175 -16.12 -9.14 20.92
C THR A 175 -16.62 -10.46 21.51
N GLY A 176 -15.75 -11.47 21.61
CA GLY A 176 -16.10 -12.76 22.21
C GLY A 176 -16.43 -12.64 23.70
N SER A 177 -17.25 -13.56 24.20
CA SER A 177 -17.59 -13.65 25.63
C SER A 177 -16.93 -14.87 26.27
N PRO A 178 -16.46 -14.77 27.52
CA PRO A 178 -15.86 -15.90 28.22
C PRO A 178 -16.88 -17.02 28.43
N PRO A 179 -16.50 -18.29 28.26
CA PRO A 179 -17.25 -19.41 28.79
C PRO A 179 -17.49 -19.22 30.30
N LYS A 180 -18.60 -19.75 30.83
CA LYS A 180 -18.91 -19.65 32.26
C LYS A 180 -17.72 -20.15 33.10
N ASN A 181 -17.26 -19.32 34.03
CA ASN A 181 -16.15 -19.59 34.96
C ASN A 181 -14.77 -19.79 34.32
N ASP A 182 -14.55 -19.32 33.08
CA ASP A 182 -13.23 -19.39 32.45
C ASP A 182 -12.48 -18.05 32.54
N TYR A 183 -11.56 -17.96 33.50
CA TYR A 183 -10.68 -16.80 33.70
C TYR A 183 -9.55 -16.71 32.68
N SER A 184 -9.32 -17.75 31.87
CA SER A 184 -8.24 -17.77 30.88
C SER A 184 -8.62 -17.11 29.56
N PHE A 185 -9.91 -16.90 29.32
CA PHE A 185 -10.42 -16.33 28.07
C PHE A 185 -9.77 -14.99 27.72
N ILE A 186 -9.77 -14.03 28.66
CA ILE A 186 -9.21 -12.69 28.42
C ILE A 186 -7.69 -12.76 28.16
N PRO A 187 -6.86 -13.44 29.01
CA PRO A 187 -5.45 -13.66 28.71
C PRO A 187 -5.20 -14.24 27.32
N VAL A 188 -5.94 -15.28 26.92
CA VAL A 188 -5.78 -15.92 25.61
C VAL A 188 -6.12 -14.95 24.48
N VAL A 189 -7.23 -14.21 24.60
CA VAL A 189 -7.63 -13.22 23.58
C VAL A 189 -6.58 -12.10 23.45
N VAL A 190 -6.12 -11.51 24.55
CA VAL A 190 -5.13 -10.43 24.52
C VAL A 190 -3.80 -10.94 23.95
N ASN A 191 -3.35 -12.12 24.34
CA ASN A 191 -2.11 -12.72 23.80
C ASN A 191 -2.25 -13.01 22.29
N MET A 192 -3.41 -13.46 21.84
CA MET A 192 -3.69 -13.67 20.42
C MET A 192 -3.71 -12.35 19.64
N VAL A 193 -4.26 -11.27 20.21
CA VAL A 193 -4.20 -9.93 19.61
C VAL A 193 -2.74 -9.51 19.39
N ILE A 194 -1.85 -9.71 20.36
CA ILE A 194 -0.41 -9.41 20.20
C ILE A 194 0.20 -10.22 19.06
N VAL A 195 -0.09 -11.53 19.00
CA VAL A 195 0.39 -12.40 17.91
C VAL A 195 -0.08 -11.87 16.55
N MET A 196 -1.36 -11.52 16.43
CA MET A 196 -1.94 -10.96 15.20
C MET A 196 -1.27 -9.63 14.80
N LEU A 197 -1.08 -8.71 15.74
CA LEU A 197 -0.46 -7.41 15.47
C LEU A 197 1.00 -7.56 15.01
N VAL A 198 1.79 -8.42 15.65
CA VAL A 198 3.20 -8.63 15.27
C VAL A 198 3.32 -9.33 13.91
N MET A 199 2.47 -10.31 13.63
CA MET A 199 2.40 -10.95 12.30
C MET A 199 1.92 -9.97 11.23
N GLY A 200 0.95 -9.12 11.57
CA GLY A 200 0.48 -8.05 10.69
C GLY A 200 1.58 -7.04 10.37
N PHE A 201 2.38 -6.66 11.35
CA PHE A 201 3.54 -5.77 11.17
C PHE A 201 4.60 -6.38 10.25
N GLU A 202 4.92 -7.66 10.43
CA GLU A 202 5.84 -8.38 9.56
C GLU A 202 5.33 -8.41 8.11
N SER A 203 4.08 -8.85 7.93
CA SER A 203 3.44 -8.98 6.62
C SER A 203 3.33 -7.63 5.91
N TYR A 204 2.93 -6.58 6.64
CA TYR A 204 2.91 -5.21 6.17
C TYR A 204 4.30 -4.76 5.72
N SER A 205 5.31 -4.90 6.59
CA SER A 205 6.66 -4.42 6.31
C SER A 205 7.24 -5.09 5.06
N LYS A 206 7.09 -6.40 4.95
CA LYS A 206 7.52 -7.18 3.79
C LYS A 206 6.79 -6.73 2.51
N SER A 207 5.47 -6.64 2.57
CA SER A 207 4.65 -6.32 1.38
C SER A 207 4.88 -4.89 0.92
N ARG A 208 4.90 -3.93 1.84
CA ARG A 208 5.13 -2.52 1.52
C ARG A 208 6.49 -2.32 0.88
N PHE A 209 7.53 -3.03 1.34
CA PHE A 209 8.86 -2.93 0.75
C PHE A 209 8.88 -3.29 -0.75
N LEU A 210 8.11 -4.30 -1.14
CA LEU A 210 7.99 -4.75 -2.53
C LEU A 210 7.07 -3.83 -3.35
N GLU A 211 5.95 -3.42 -2.77
CA GLU A 211 5.02 -2.48 -3.41
C GLU A 211 5.69 -1.17 -3.82
N LEU A 212 6.66 -0.68 -3.02
CA LEU A 212 7.38 0.54 -3.35
C LEU A 212 8.14 0.42 -4.68
N GLU A 213 8.78 -0.72 -4.97
CA GLU A 213 9.42 -0.95 -6.27
C GLU A 213 8.40 -1.03 -7.40
N GLU A 214 7.26 -1.68 -7.14
CA GLU A 214 6.15 -1.78 -8.09
C GLU A 214 5.44 -0.43 -8.34
N GLU A 215 5.60 0.52 -7.43
CA GLU A 215 5.17 1.91 -7.51
C GLU A 215 6.25 2.85 -8.09
N GLY A 216 7.39 2.29 -8.52
CA GLY A 216 8.49 3.03 -9.15
C GLY A 216 9.48 3.67 -8.17
N ILE A 217 9.39 3.42 -6.85
CA ILE A 217 10.40 3.83 -5.88
C ILE A 217 11.57 2.84 -5.92
N LYS A 218 12.76 3.37 -6.20
CA LYS A 218 13.98 2.56 -6.17
C LYS A 218 14.44 2.32 -4.74
N VAL A 219 14.48 1.05 -4.34
CA VAL A 219 15.15 0.58 -3.12
C VAL A 219 16.67 0.60 -3.33
N ASP A 220 17.42 1.09 -2.35
CA ASP A 220 18.88 0.96 -2.34
C ASP A 220 19.30 -0.47 -1.98
N PHE A 221 19.18 -1.36 -2.96
CA PHE A 221 19.46 -2.78 -2.79
C PHE A 221 20.88 -3.06 -2.31
N LYS A 222 21.87 -2.29 -2.78
CA LYS A 222 23.28 -2.51 -2.40
C LYS A 222 23.48 -2.23 -0.91
N ASN A 223 23.05 -1.06 -0.43
CA ASN A 223 23.16 -0.73 0.99
C ASN A 223 22.30 -1.64 1.88
N LEU A 224 21.17 -2.12 1.36
CA LEU A 224 20.34 -3.10 2.03
C LEU A 224 21.07 -4.44 2.17
N ALA A 225 21.53 -5.04 1.07
CA ALA A 225 22.26 -6.30 1.07
C ALA A 225 23.52 -6.21 1.95
N ASP A 226 24.25 -5.09 1.87
CA ASP A 226 25.43 -4.85 2.69
C ASP A 226 25.14 -4.85 4.20
N ALA A 227 23.93 -4.50 4.62
CA ALA A 227 23.57 -4.48 6.03
C ALA A 227 23.16 -5.86 6.58
N PHE A 228 22.79 -6.81 5.71
CA PHE A 228 22.23 -8.10 6.11
C PHE A 228 23.09 -9.31 5.73
N LEU A 229 23.98 -9.18 4.75
CA LEU A 229 24.93 -10.22 4.40
C LEU A 229 26.13 -10.22 5.35
N SER A 230 26.53 -11.41 5.78
CA SER A 230 27.75 -11.63 6.54
C SER A 230 28.98 -11.31 5.68
N ARG A 231 30.13 -11.07 6.34
CA ARG A 231 31.40 -10.82 5.63
C ARG A 231 31.76 -11.97 4.68
N ASN A 232 31.57 -13.21 5.12
CA ASN A 232 31.84 -14.39 4.29
C ASN A 232 30.92 -14.45 3.06
N GLU A 233 29.63 -14.13 3.18
CA GLU A 233 28.73 -14.06 2.02
C GLU A 233 29.19 -12.98 1.02
N LYS A 234 29.62 -11.82 1.52
CA LYS A 234 30.13 -10.75 0.65
C LYS A 234 31.42 -11.12 -0.05
N ASP A 235 32.37 -11.74 0.67
CA ASP A 235 33.64 -12.20 0.11
C ASP A 235 33.42 -13.28 -0.98
N ASN A 236 32.29 -13.99 -0.92
CA ASN A 236 31.86 -14.97 -1.92
C ASN A 236 31.00 -14.37 -3.06
N ASN A 237 30.91 -13.04 -3.19
CA ASN A 237 30.11 -12.33 -4.20
C ASN A 237 28.61 -12.69 -4.20
N GLU A 238 28.04 -12.92 -3.00
CA GLU A 238 26.62 -13.28 -2.84
C GLU A 238 25.68 -12.18 -3.41
N ILE A 239 26.09 -10.91 -3.41
CA ILE A 239 25.30 -9.81 -3.98
C ILE A 239 25.09 -10.02 -5.49
N GLU A 240 26.17 -10.31 -6.22
CA GLU A 240 26.14 -10.56 -7.67
C GLU A 240 25.36 -11.84 -7.99
N ILE A 241 25.46 -12.87 -7.14
CA ILE A 241 24.67 -14.09 -7.27
C ILE A 241 23.18 -13.78 -7.14
N ILE A 242 22.78 -13.00 -6.14
CA ILE A 242 21.38 -12.63 -5.92
C ILE A 242 20.84 -11.80 -7.09
N ILE A 243 21.63 -10.88 -7.64
CA ILE A 243 21.22 -10.09 -8.82
C ILE A 243 21.00 -11.01 -10.03
N LYS A 244 21.95 -11.90 -10.33
CA LYS A 244 21.84 -12.84 -11.45
C LYS A 244 20.67 -13.80 -11.31
N ASP A 245 20.47 -14.36 -10.11
CA ASP A 245 19.33 -15.23 -9.84
C ASP A 245 18.00 -14.48 -10.05
N ALA A 246 17.91 -13.23 -9.60
CA ALA A 246 16.71 -12.42 -9.74
C ALA A 246 16.42 -12.12 -11.22
N GLU A 247 17.45 -11.83 -12.02
CA GLU A 247 17.33 -11.68 -13.49
C GLU A 247 16.80 -12.96 -14.15
N ILE A 248 17.31 -14.14 -13.77
CA ILE A 248 16.84 -15.44 -14.29
C ILE A 248 15.37 -15.67 -13.93
N LEU A 249 14.95 -15.28 -12.73
CA LEU A 249 13.58 -15.40 -12.24
C LEU A 249 12.64 -14.29 -12.73
N ASN A 250 13.18 -13.28 -13.43
CA ASN A 250 12.47 -12.09 -13.89
C ASN A 250 11.76 -11.33 -12.74
N ILE A 251 12.45 -11.18 -11.62
CA ILE A 251 12.01 -10.42 -10.44
C ILE A 251 13.08 -9.42 -10.01
N SER A 252 12.76 -8.49 -9.10
CA SER A 252 13.76 -7.56 -8.58
C SER A 252 14.75 -8.26 -7.65
N PRO A 253 16.02 -7.81 -7.55
CA PRO A 253 16.97 -8.32 -6.57
C PRO A 253 16.45 -8.18 -5.13
N THR A 254 15.73 -7.09 -4.82
CA THR A 254 15.10 -6.88 -3.51
C THR A 254 14.03 -7.94 -3.23
N GLN A 255 13.18 -8.25 -4.20
CA GLN A 255 12.17 -9.31 -4.07
C GLN A 255 12.82 -10.65 -3.79
N HIS A 256 13.82 -11.03 -4.58
CA HIS A 256 14.57 -12.28 -4.37
C HIS A 256 15.22 -12.34 -2.98
N PHE A 257 15.81 -11.23 -2.54
CA PHE A 257 16.46 -11.11 -1.22
C PHE A 257 15.48 -11.31 -0.06
N ILE A 258 14.29 -10.73 -0.17
CA ILE A 258 13.21 -10.85 0.82
C ILE A 258 12.59 -12.25 0.79
N GLU A 259 12.38 -12.85 -0.39
CA GLU A 259 11.86 -14.20 -0.54
C GLU A 259 12.81 -15.27 0.01
N LYS A 260 14.13 -15.08 -0.15
CA LYS A 260 15.19 -15.88 0.51
C LYS A 260 15.27 -15.66 2.03
N ARG A 261 14.39 -14.85 2.63
CA ARG A 261 14.32 -14.56 4.08
C ARG A 261 15.62 -14.02 4.67
N LYS A 262 16.40 -13.26 3.89
CA LYS A 262 17.63 -12.61 4.39
C LYS A 262 17.33 -11.49 5.40
N ILE A 263 16.11 -10.95 5.36
CA ILE A 263 15.60 -9.97 6.32
C ILE A 263 14.49 -10.60 7.16
N ASP A 264 14.65 -10.50 8.48
CA ASP A 264 13.66 -10.95 9.46
C ASP A 264 12.90 -9.71 9.97
N PHE A 265 11.72 -9.48 9.38
CA PHE A 265 10.85 -8.36 9.72
C PHE A 265 10.09 -8.57 11.03
N GLN A 266 10.12 -9.78 11.62
CA GLN A 266 9.60 -10.02 12.97
C GLN A 266 10.50 -9.41 14.04
N ASN A 267 11.75 -9.07 13.70
CA ASN A 267 12.65 -8.39 14.61
C ASN A 267 12.62 -6.87 14.38
N TYR A 268 12.17 -6.11 15.38
CA TYR A 268 12.09 -4.64 15.31
C TYR A 268 13.38 -3.98 14.84
N LYS A 269 14.54 -4.40 15.38
CA LYS A 269 15.84 -3.80 15.05
C LYS A 269 16.23 -4.07 13.60
N LYS A 270 15.98 -5.29 13.11
CA LYS A 270 16.21 -5.67 11.72
C LYS A 270 15.26 -4.94 10.78
N SER A 271 13.96 -4.88 11.09
CA SER A 271 13.00 -4.12 10.28
C SER A 271 13.39 -2.63 10.19
N LYS A 272 13.68 -1.99 11.33
CA LYS A 272 14.21 -0.62 11.40
C LYS A 272 15.47 -0.43 10.55
N LEU A 273 16.40 -1.39 10.58
CA LEU A 273 17.62 -1.34 9.77
C LEU A 273 17.32 -1.47 8.27
N ALA A 274 16.40 -2.35 7.88
CA ALA A 274 15.99 -2.53 6.49
C ALA A 274 15.36 -1.25 5.92
N PHE A 275 14.40 -0.65 6.62
CA PHE A 275 13.80 0.63 6.23
C PHE A 275 14.84 1.75 6.15
N LYS A 276 15.79 1.82 7.09
CA LYS A 276 16.86 2.80 7.05
C LYS A 276 17.80 2.60 5.85
N LYS A 277 18.15 1.35 5.53
CA LYS A 277 19.17 1.04 4.51
C LYS A 277 18.64 0.99 3.09
N GLY A 278 17.43 0.45 2.90
CA GLY A 278 16.81 0.39 1.58
C GLY A 278 16.02 1.65 1.20
N LEU A 279 15.45 2.37 2.18
CA LEU A 279 14.52 3.47 1.94
C LEU A 279 14.92 4.79 2.63
N ASN A 280 16.01 4.81 3.40
CA ASN A 280 16.43 5.96 4.19
C ASN A 280 15.36 6.47 5.19
N ILE A 281 14.51 5.57 5.71
CA ILE A 281 13.53 5.88 6.75
C ILE A 281 14.10 5.49 8.12
N ASN A 282 14.24 6.46 9.01
CA ASN A 282 14.64 6.27 10.39
C ASN A 282 13.44 6.33 11.33
N PHE A 283 13.10 5.19 11.94
CA PHE A 283 11.93 5.06 12.81
C PHE A 283 11.89 6.08 13.96
N VAL A 284 13.04 6.52 14.48
CA VAL A 284 13.08 7.45 15.62
C VAL A 284 12.97 8.91 15.16
N LYS A 285 13.51 9.24 13.99
CA LYS A 285 13.59 10.63 13.53
C LYS A 285 12.43 11.04 12.63
N ASP A 286 11.93 10.09 11.82
CA ASP A 286 11.06 10.43 10.70
C ASP A 286 9.59 10.11 10.98
N LEU A 287 9.28 9.17 11.90
CA LEU A 287 7.89 8.76 12.14
C LEU A 287 7.08 9.76 12.97
N GLY A 288 7.74 10.66 13.71
CA GLY A 288 7.06 11.59 14.61
C GLY A 288 6.36 10.90 15.80
N ILE A 289 6.78 9.67 16.14
CA ILE A 289 6.23 8.88 17.25
C ILE A 289 7.14 9.03 18.47
N GLU A 290 6.54 9.12 19.66
CA GLU A 290 7.28 9.16 20.92
C GLU A 290 8.15 7.92 21.13
N ILE A 291 9.34 8.10 21.70
CA ILE A 291 10.30 7.01 21.91
C ILE A 291 9.71 5.91 22.82
N THR A 292 8.92 6.30 23.82
CA THR A 292 8.21 5.40 24.75
C THR A 292 7.29 4.43 24.01
N LEU A 293 6.54 4.90 23.01
CA LEU A 293 5.68 4.04 22.18
C LEU A 293 6.50 3.09 21.30
N LEU A 294 7.64 3.54 20.78
CA LEU A 294 8.55 2.68 20.00
C LEU A 294 9.16 1.58 20.87
N GLU A 295 9.49 1.89 22.13
CA GLU A 295 9.97 0.91 23.12
C GLU A 295 8.87 -0.11 23.45
N GLU A 296 7.62 0.34 23.62
CA GLU A 296 6.47 -0.53 23.85
C GLU A 296 6.22 -1.49 22.67
N ILE A 297 6.28 -1.00 21.43
CA ILE A 297 6.18 -1.84 20.23
C ILE A 297 7.30 -2.88 20.19
N GLN A 298 8.54 -2.48 20.51
CA GLN A 298 9.67 -3.40 20.57
C GLN A 298 9.47 -4.48 21.63
N ASP A 299 8.93 -4.11 22.80
CA ASP A 299 8.61 -5.05 23.88
C ASP A 299 7.49 -6.02 23.48
N LEU A 300 6.43 -5.54 22.82
CA LEU A 300 5.35 -6.40 22.30
C LEU A 300 5.83 -7.42 21.26
N ILE A 301 6.75 -7.01 20.38
CA ILE A 301 7.40 -7.91 19.42
C ILE A 301 8.21 -9.02 20.13
N GLN A 302 8.89 -8.68 21.23
CA GLN A 302 9.60 -9.67 22.06
C GLN A 302 8.63 -10.57 22.81
N LYS A 303 7.55 -10.01 23.37
CA LYS A 303 6.48 -10.76 24.04
C LYS A 303 5.83 -11.78 23.13
N ARG A 304 5.60 -11.47 21.85
CA ARG A 304 5.10 -12.45 20.87
C ARG A 304 5.96 -13.71 20.81
N HIS A 305 7.28 -13.60 20.88
CA HIS A 305 8.16 -14.77 20.91
C HIS A 305 7.89 -15.62 22.16
N LYS A 306 7.76 -14.99 23.33
CA LYS A 306 7.38 -15.69 24.57
C LYS A 306 6.00 -16.34 24.45
N ILE A 307 4.99 -15.65 23.90
CA ILE A 307 3.63 -16.18 23.73
C ILE A 307 3.63 -17.44 22.86
N VAL A 308 4.29 -17.37 21.69
CA VAL A 308 4.29 -18.48 20.72
C VAL A 308 5.11 -19.68 21.20
N HIS A 309 6.20 -19.45 21.94
CA HIS A 309 7.08 -20.53 22.40
C HIS A 309 6.76 -21.04 23.81
N SER A 310 6.11 -20.25 24.67
CA SER A 310 5.82 -20.63 26.06
C SER A 310 4.36 -21.00 26.28
N SER A 311 3.42 -20.04 26.14
CA SER A 311 1.99 -20.32 26.34
C SER A 311 1.10 -19.14 25.93
N LEU A 312 -0.06 -19.44 25.32
CA LEU A 312 -1.16 -18.48 25.15
C LEU A 312 -1.87 -18.12 26.46
N PHE A 313 -1.66 -18.91 27.52
CA PHE A 313 -2.29 -18.73 28.84
C PHE A 313 -1.51 -17.80 29.77
N MET A 314 -0.53 -17.04 29.27
CA MET A 314 0.20 -16.10 30.13
C MET A 314 -0.74 -15.05 30.71
N THR A 315 -0.87 -15.04 32.03
CA THR A 315 -1.78 -14.20 32.80
C THR A 315 -1.12 -12.93 33.35
N VAL A 316 0.21 -12.78 33.23
CA VAL A 316 0.97 -11.62 33.68
C VAL A 316 1.97 -11.21 32.59
N PHE A 317 1.98 -9.93 32.25
CA PHE A 317 2.80 -9.39 31.14
C PHE A 317 4.24 -9.04 31.53
N ASN A 318 4.51 -8.82 32.81
CA ASN A 318 5.81 -8.42 33.35
C ASN A 318 6.29 -9.40 34.45
N PRO A 319 6.31 -10.73 34.22
CA PRO A 319 6.67 -11.69 35.27
C PRO A 319 8.12 -11.54 35.76
N ASP A 320 9.00 -10.97 34.93
CA ASP A 320 10.42 -10.81 35.22
C ASP A 320 10.75 -9.52 36.01
N GLN A 321 9.79 -8.58 36.14
CA GLN A 321 9.98 -7.31 36.83
C GLN A 321 9.48 -7.40 38.28
N GLN A 322 10.30 -8.00 39.15
CA GLN A 322 9.96 -8.27 40.56
C GLN A 322 9.60 -7.02 41.39
N SER A 323 9.99 -5.82 40.95
CA SER A 323 9.78 -4.56 41.65
C SER A 323 8.60 -3.73 41.13
N SER A 324 7.86 -4.20 40.13
CA SER A 324 6.70 -3.50 39.55
C SER A 324 5.42 -4.28 39.78
N ASP A 325 4.28 -3.57 39.88
CA ASP A 325 2.97 -4.20 39.98
C ASP A 325 2.70 -5.11 38.77
N PRO A 326 2.10 -6.30 38.96
CA PRO A 326 1.78 -7.21 37.88
C PRO A 326 0.76 -6.58 36.93
N VAL A 327 1.10 -6.57 35.64
CA VAL A 327 0.23 -6.09 34.56
C VAL A 327 -0.58 -7.27 34.03
N TYR A 328 -1.90 -7.23 34.27
CA TYR A 328 -2.82 -8.27 33.83
C TYR A 328 -3.40 -7.98 32.44
N PRO A 329 -3.62 -9.02 31.62
CA PRO A 329 -4.34 -8.90 30.36
C PRO A 329 -5.76 -8.36 30.57
N THR A 330 -6.10 -7.28 29.86
CA THR A 330 -7.46 -6.73 29.81
C THR A 330 -7.79 -6.31 28.38
N PHE A 331 -9.08 -6.18 28.04
CA PHE A 331 -9.48 -5.65 26.73
C PHE A 331 -9.03 -4.21 26.51
N ASN A 332 -8.98 -3.38 27.56
CA ASN A 332 -8.44 -2.02 27.45
C ASN A 332 -6.96 -2.06 27.04
N LEU A 333 -6.18 -2.97 27.64
CA LEU A 333 -4.78 -3.16 27.28
C LEU A 333 -4.62 -3.64 25.83
N ALA A 334 -5.45 -4.58 25.37
CA ALA A 334 -5.45 -4.99 23.96
C ALA A 334 -5.83 -3.85 23.00
N ASN A 335 -6.81 -3.01 23.34
CA ASN A 335 -7.17 -1.84 22.54
C ASN A 335 -6.01 -0.84 22.45
N HIS A 336 -5.33 -0.57 23.56
CA HIS A 336 -4.12 0.25 23.57
C HIS A 336 -3.05 -0.32 22.62
N PHE A 337 -2.79 -1.63 22.67
CA PHE A 337 -1.84 -2.27 21.75
C PHE A 337 -2.24 -2.13 20.28
N ILE A 338 -3.54 -2.24 19.97
CA ILE A 338 -4.06 -2.01 18.61
C ILE A 338 -3.79 -0.56 18.18
N GLU A 339 -4.06 0.42 19.05
CA GLU A 339 -3.89 1.84 18.75
C GLU A 339 -2.43 2.22 18.49
N ILE A 340 -1.49 1.76 19.35
CA ILE A 340 -0.07 2.09 19.18
C ILE A 340 0.52 1.43 17.93
N PHE A 341 0.12 0.19 17.60
CA PHE A 341 0.57 -0.48 16.40
C PHE A 341 -0.02 0.16 15.15
N ASP A 342 -1.30 0.54 15.17
CA ASP A 342 -1.92 1.20 14.03
C ASP A 342 -1.26 2.56 13.77
N LEU A 343 -1.05 3.37 14.81
CA LEU A 343 -0.30 4.63 14.72
C LEU A 343 1.08 4.39 14.09
N PHE A 344 1.82 3.39 14.57
CA PHE A 344 3.14 3.06 14.05
C PHE A 344 3.14 2.66 12.57
N ILE A 345 2.20 1.80 12.17
CA ILE A 345 2.07 1.41 10.76
C ILE A 345 1.65 2.59 9.89
N GLN A 346 0.68 3.41 10.32
CA GLN A 346 0.29 4.60 9.58
C GLN A 346 1.47 5.56 9.40
N SER A 347 2.27 5.82 10.45
CA SER A 347 3.43 6.69 10.34
C SER A 347 4.50 6.13 9.39
N ILE A 348 4.76 4.81 9.41
CA ILE A 348 5.66 4.20 8.43
C ILE A 348 5.09 4.39 7.03
N HIS A 349 3.81 4.08 6.84
CA HIS A 349 3.11 4.21 5.56
C HIS A 349 3.24 5.63 5.00
N GLU A 350 2.90 6.63 5.79
CA GLU A 350 3.01 8.05 5.43
C GLU A 350 4.44 8.45 5.07
N GLN A 351 5.46 7.97 5.80
CA GLN A 351 6.85 8.23 5.43
C GLN A 351 7.23 7.58 4.10
N THR A 352 6.74 6.37 3.81
CA THR A 352 6.94 5.77 2.49
C THR A 352 6.26 6.57 1.38
N LEU A 353 5.08 7.15 1.66
CA LEU A 353 4.42 8.07 0.74
C LEU A 353 5.15 9.42 0.61
N TYR A 354 5.91 9.84 1.63
CA TYR A 354 6.69 11.07 1.58
C TYR A 354 7.96 10.94 0.74
N ILE A 355 8.59 9.75 0.69
CA ILE A 355 9.74 9.48 -0.19
C ILE A 355 9.44 9.84 -1.64
N TYR A 356 8.21 9.60 -2.10
CA TYR A 356 7.76 9.99 -3.43
C TYR A 356 8.06 11.44 -3.79
N LYS A 357 8.00 12.35 -2.80
CA LYS A 357 8.24 13.78 -3.01
C LYS A 357 9.71 14.15 -3.13
N LYS A 358 10.60 13.37 -2.53
CA LYS A 358 12.04 13.68 -2.47
C LYS A 358 12.81 13.14 -3.67
N GLN A 359 12.39 12.01 -4.25
CA GLN A 359 13.08 11.43 -5.41
C GLN A 359 12.70 12.10 -6.74
N ASN A 360 11.61 12.88 -6.78
CA ASN A 360 11.10 13.57 -7.98
C ASN A 360 11.26 15.10 -7.93
N ARG A 361 12.07 15.61 -6.98
CA ARG A 361 12.56 17.00 -6.94
C ARG A 361 14.05 16.98 -7.19
#